data_AF-A0A6M6JFH5-F1
#
_entry.id   AF-A0A6M6JFH5-F1
#
_cell.length_a   1.000
_cell.length_b   1.000
_cell.length_c   1.000
_cell.angle_alpha   90.00
_cell.angle_beta   90.00
_cell.angle_gamma   90.00
#
_symmetry.space_group_name_H-M   'P 1'
#
loop_
_entity.id
_entity.type
_entity.pdbx_description
1 polymer ?
#
loop_
_entity_poly.entity_id
_entity_poly.type
_entity_poly.pdbx_seq_one_letter_code
_entity_poly.pdbx_strand_id
1 'polypeptide(L)'
;MSTLVLPTWVVPDFDAVMECERVSRRLLALGPRATTTREAGVAAALVWLTLGEVSPMTHRTTLDGHRSDGKWMSGASCELARAESWVALCLAAGAPEPTTDDWHRLGVEPAPAVTDDPEFAYGVWRTLAWLLGVREDFPIYTSWHRAAGIRHDRPHLYGRRRSTSDAAWRTAEQAARDQAQADARRYWEHVRARADATA
;
A
#
# COMPACT_ATOMS: atom_id res chain seq x y z
N MET A 1 -11.14 -22.60 12.06
CA MET A 1 -10.72 -21.24 11.64
C MET A 1 -9.23 -21.30 11.39
N SER A 2 -8.77 -20.91 10.20
CA SER A 2 -7.33 -20.92 9.93
C SER A 2 -6.66 -19.75 10.64
N THR A 3 -5.50 -19.99 11.28
CA THR A 3 -4.70 -18.93 11.90
C THR A 3 -3.79 -18.33 10.84
N LEU A 4 -3.90 -17.02 10.60
CA LEU A 4 -2.97 -16.31 9.71
C LEU A 4 -1.58 -16.27 10.34
N VAL A 5 -0.56 -16.59 9.57
CA VAL A 5 0.85 -16.41 9.91
C VAL A 5 1.44 -15.44 8.90
N LEU A 6 2.04 -14.36 9.40
CA LEU A 6 2.71 -13.39 8.54
C LEU A 6 4.06 -13.94 8.07
N PRO A 7 4.46 -13.67 6.81
CA PRO A 7 5.81 -13.93 6.35
C PRO A 7 6.86 -13.28 7.26
N THR A 8 8.01 -13.93 7.43
CA THR A 8 9.10 -13.48 8.32
C THR A 8 9.76 -12.17 7.90
N TRP A 9 9.56 -11.74 6.66
CA TRP A 9 10.06 -10.47 6.15
C TRP A 9 9.21 -9.28 6.56
N VAL A 10 7.97 -9.52 7.03
CA VAL A 10 7.07 -8.45 7.50
C VAL A 10 7.62 -7.89 8.80
N VAL A 11 7.97 -6.60 8.78
CA VAL A 11 8.61 -5.91 9.91
C VAL A 11 7.61 -5.49 11.00
N PRO A 12 6.43 -4.93 10.68
CA PRO A 12 5.46 -4.56 11.71
C PRO A 12 4.90 -5.78 12.47
N ASP A 13 4.57 -5.57 13.74
CA ASP A 13 3.96 -6.60 14.58
C ASP A 13 2.63 -7.10 14.01
N PHE A 14 2.32 -8.37 14.30
CA PHE A 14 1.08 -9.02 13.86
C PHE A 14 -0.17 -8.20 14.16
N ASP A 15 -0.27 -7.66 15.38
CA ASP A 15 -1.43 -6.86 15.80
C ASP A 15 -1.58 -5.56 15.00
N ALA A 16 -0.47 -4.93 14.61
CA ALA A 16 -0.50 -3.73 13.78
C ALA A 16 -0.98 -4.04 12.35
N VAL A 17 -0.52 -5.15 11.77
CA VAL A 17 -0.97 -5.61 10.44
C VAL A 17 -2.46 -5.98 10.47
N MET A 18 -2.90 -6.69 11.51
CA MET A 18 -4.32 -7.06 11.67
C MET A 18 -5.22 -5.87 11.94
N GLU A 19 -4.76 -4.84 12.66
CA GLU A 19 -5.51 -3.59 12.80
C GLU A 19 -5.64 -2.88 11.45
N CYS A 20 -4.54 -2.80 10.69
CA CYS A 20 -4.55 -2.17 9.37
C CYS A 20 -5.52 -2.89 8.42
N GLU A 21 -5.48 -4.21 8.37
CA GLU A 21 -6.38 -5.03 7.55
C GLU A 21 -7.85 -4.81 7.92
N ARG A 22 -8.15 -4.78 9.22
CA ARG A 22 -9.50 -4.54 9.73
C ARG A 22 -10.02 -3.16 9.34
N VAL A 23 -9.18 -2.13 9.44
CA VAL A 23 -9.54 -0.77 9.04
C VAL A 23 -9.79 -0.71 7.53
N SER A 24 -8.89 -1.27 6.71
CA SER A 24 -9.04 -1.32 5.26
C SER A 24 -10.30 -2.05 4.81
N ARG A 25 -10.60 -3.23 5.38
CA ARG A 25 -11.84 -3.97 5.07
C ARG A 25 -13.09 -3.18 5.43
N ARG A 26 -13.08 -2.48 6.56
CA ARG A 26 -14.21 -1.64 6.97
C ARG A 26 -14.40 -0.46 6.03
N LEU A 27 -13.33 0.19 5.60
CA LEU A 27 -13.41 1.28 4.61
C LEU A 27 -14.05 0.79 3.31
N LEU A 28 -13.58 -0.34 2.77
CA LEU A 28 -14.16 -0.97 1.59
C LEU A 28 -15.65 -1.31 1.76
N ALA A 29 -16.06 -1.78 2.94
CA ALA A 29 -17.45 -2.11 3.24
C ALA A 29 -18.39 -0.87 3.26
N LEU A 30 -17.86 0.34 3.46
CA LEU A 30 -18.64 1.59 3.36
C LEU A 30 -18.97 1.98 1.91
N GLY A 31 -18.39 1.27 0.94
CA GLY A 31 -18.69 1.39 -0.49
C GLY A 31 -17.89 2.49 -1.21
N PRO A 32 -18.07 2.60 -2.54
CA PRO A 32 -17.20 3.40 -3.43
C PRO A 32 -17.28 4.91 -3.20
N ARG A 33 -18.28 5.40 -2.45
CA ARG A 33 -18.42 6.83 -2.11
C ARG A 33 -17.65 7.22 -0.84
N ALA A 34 -17.16 6.25 -0.08
CA ALA A 34 -16.48 6.45 1.19
C ALA A 34 -14.99 6.10 1.13
N THR A 35 -14.56 5.31 0.14
CA THR A 35 -13.17 4.87 -0.03
C THR A 35 -12.50 5.67 -1.14
N THR A 36 -11.37 6.29 -0.84
CA THR A 36 -10.49 6.92 -1.84
C THR A 36 -9.71 5.85 -2.61
N THR A 37 -9.28 6.15 -3.85
CA THR A 37 -8.45 5.20 -4.62
C THR A 37 -7.18 4.80 -3.87
N ARG A 38 -6.60 5.72 -3.11
CA ARG A 38 -5.46 5.47 -2.23
C ARG A 38 -5.74 4.41 -1.17
N GLU A 39 -6.89 4.48 -0.49
CA GLU A 39 -7.29 3.47 0.49
C GLU A 39 -7.56 2.11 -0.18
N ALA A 40 -8.04 2.10 -1.42
CA ALA A 40 -8.18 0.86 -2.19
C ALA A 40 -6.82 0.22 -2.49
N GLY A 41 -5.78 1.01 -2.80
CA GLY A 41 -4.41 0.53 -2.96
C GLY A 41 -3.83 -0.07 -1.68
N VAL A 42 -4.07 0.57 -0.53
CA VAL A 42 -3.68 0.01 0.78
C VAL A 42 -4.36 -1.34 1.02
N ALA A 43 -5.67 -1.40 0.77
CA ALA A 43 -6.43 -2.63 0.96
C ALA A 43 -5.96 -3.75 0.01
N ALA A 44 -5.63 -3.43 -1.25
CA ALA A 44 -5.13 -4.39 -2.21
C ALA A 44 -3.80 -5.02 -1.76
N ALA A 45 -2.85 -4.21 -1.26
CA ALA A 45 -1.60 -4.72 -0.72
C ALA A 45 -1.79 -5.63 0.51
N LEU A 46 -2.72 -5.28 1.42
CA LEU A 46 -3.03 -6.12 2.59
C LEU A 46 -3.79 -7.39 2.22
N VAL A 47 -4.69 -7.33 1.24
CA VAL A 47 -5.39 -8.50 0.69
C VAL A 47 -4.37 -9.42 0.05
N TRP A 48 -3.44 -8.88 -0.74
CA TRP A 48 -2.36 -9.68 -1.31
C TRP A 48 -1.50 -10.35 -0.23
N LEU A 49 -1.10 -9.62 0.82
CA LEU A 49 -0.37 -10.22 1.95
C LEU A 49 -1.19 -11.30 2.66
N THR A 50 -2.47 -11.05 2.94
CA THR A 50 -3.27 -11.92 3.83
C THR A 50 -3.98 -13.05 3.11
N LEU A 51 -4.26 -12.93 1.81
CA LEU A 51 -4.95 -13.92 0.99
C LEU A 51 -4.07 -14.48 -0.14
N GLY A 52 -2.93 -13.86 -0.46
CA GLY A 52 -1.87 -14.46 -1.28
C GLY A 52 -2.27 -14.82 -2.71
N GLU A 53 -3.29 -14.18 -3.29
CA GLU A 53 -3.78 -14.59 -4.62
C GLU A 53 -3.06 -13.85 -5.74
N VAL A 54 -3.13 -12.52 -5.77
CA VAL A 54 -2.68 -11.70 -6.90
C VAL A 54 -2.02 -10.42 -6.37
N SER A 55 -0.81 -10.14 -6.86
CA SER A 55 -0.08 -8.92 -6.52
C SER A 55 -0.74 -7.65 -7.10
N PRO A 56 -0.74 -6.53 -6.36
CA PRO A 56 -1.60 -5.38 -6.68
C PRO A 56 -1.16 -4.56 -7.90
N MET A 57 0.14 -4.50 -8.23
CA MET A 57 0.65 -3.70 -9.35
C MET A 57 0.86 -4.52 -10.61
N THR A 58 1.33 -5.76 -10.53
CA THR A 58 1.67 -6.56 -11.72
C THR A 58 0.74 -7.75 -11.98
N HIS A 59 -0.22 -8.00 -11.09
CA HIS A 59 -1.11 -9.17 -11.11
C HIS A 59 -0.40 -10.53 -11.21
N ARG A 60 0.86 -10.62 -10.76
CA ARG A 60 1.54 -11.91 -10.58
C ARG A 60 0.79 -12.75 -9.54
N THR A 61 0.45 -13.98 -9.92
CA THR A 61 -0.11 -14.98 -9.01
C THR A 61 0.98 -15.52 -8.11
N THR A 62 0.73 -15.51 -6.80
CA THR A 62 1.63 -16.13 -5.82
C THR A 62 1.14 -17.56 -5.54
N LEU A 63 1.79 -18.56 -6.15
CA LEU A 63 1.34 -19.95 -6.12
C LEU A 63 1.72 -20.72 -4.84
N ASP A 64 2.62 -20.17 -4.02
CA ASP A 64 3.19 -20.86 -2.85
C ASP A 64 2.45 -20.60 -1.53
N GLY A 65 1.31 -19.90 -1.59
CA GLY A 65 0.44 -19.73 -0.44
C GLY A 65 -0.13 -21.08 -0.02
N HIS A 66 0.26 -21.57 1.16
CA HIS A 66 -0.12 -22.91 1.60
C HIS A 66 -0.91 -22.89 2.91
N ARG A 67 -1.86 -23.82 3.00
CA ARG A 67 -2.51 -24.21 4.25
C ARG A 67 -1.83 -25.47 4.77
N SER A 68 -1.07 -25.34 5.86
CA SER A 68 -0.55 -26.48 6.61
C SER A 68 -1.08 -26.40 8.04
N ASP A 69 -1.64 -27.50 8.54
CA ASP A 69 -2.12 -27.63 9.93
C ASP A 69 -3.09 -26.52 10.40
N GLY A 70 -3.95 -26.04 9.50
CA GLY A 70 -4.88 -24.95 9.79
C GLY A 70 -4.21 -23.57 9.91
N LYS A 71 -2.93 -23.42 9.54
CA LYS A 71 -2.25 -22.12 9.41
C LYS A 71 -2.20 -21.71 7.95
N TRP A 72 -2.49 -20.44 7.69
CA TRP A 72 -2.39 -19.84 6.36
C TRP A 72 -1.17 -18.93 6.30
N MET A 73 -0.32 -19.12 5.31
CA MET A 73 0.83 -18.27 5.03
C MET A 73 0.72 -17.71 3.61
N SER A 74 0.98 -16.41 3.46
CA SER A 74 1.03 -15.76 2.16
C SER A 74 2.10 -16.38 1.27
N GLY A 75 1.80 -16.51 -0.03
CA GLY A 75 2.81 -16.81 -1.05
C GLY A 75 3.66 -15.61 -1.46
N ALA A 76 3.42 -14.41 -0.89
CA ALA A 76 4.20 -13.22 -1.19
C ALA A 76 5.62 -13.31 -0.59
N SER A 77 6.63 -13.46 -1.46
CA SER A 77 8.04 -13.39 -1.07
C SER A 77 8.50 -11.96 -0.82
N CYS A 78 9.63 -11.80 -0.13
CA CYS A 78 10.24 -10.49 0.15
C CYS A 78 10.67 -9.80 -1.14
N GLU A 79 11.25 -10.55 -2.07
CA GLU A 79 11.71 -10.10 -3.39
C GLU A 79 10.54 -9.54 -4.21
N LEU A 80 9.41 -10.27 -4.23
CA LEU A 80 8.22 -9.84 -4.94
C LEU A 80 7.59 -8.61 -4.28
N ALA A 81 7.55 -8.54 -2.94
CA ALA A 81 7.08 -7.36 -2.22
C ALA A 81 7.94 -6.11 -2.50
N ARG A 82 9.26 -6.27 -2.60
CA ARG A 82 10.18 -5.17 -2.98
C ARG A 82 9.95 -4.73 -4.42
N ALA A 83 9.76 -5.66 -5.35
CA ALA A 83 9.50 -5.35 -6.75
C ALA A 83 8.16 -4.64 -6.94
N GLU A 84 7.09 -5.14 -6.33
CA GLU A 84 5.77 -4.49 -6.31
C GLU A 84 5.84 -3.09 -5.68
N SER A 85 6.59 -2.95 -4.58
CA SER A 85 6.82 -1.65 -3.94
C SER A 85 7.57 -0.68 -4.84
N TRP A 86 8.52 -1.17 -5.66
CA TRP A 86 9.30 -0.33 -6.58
C TRP A 86 8.44 0.15 -7.76
N VAL A 87 7.67 -0.76 -8.38
CA VAL A 87 6.69 -0.41 -9.44
C VAL A 87 5.68 0.62 -8.93
N ALA A 88 5.10 0.39 -7.75
CA ALA A 88 4.16 1.29 -7.12
C ALA A 88 4.75 2.68 -6.86
N LEU A 89 6.01 2.75 -6.41
CA LEU A 89 6.71 4.02 -6.18
C LEU A 89 6.96 4.79 -7.49
N CYS A 90 7.44 4.12 -8.55
CA CYS A 90 7.65 4.76 -9.84
C CYS A 90 6.36 5.39 -10.36
N LEU A 91 5.26 4.64 -10.31
CA LEU A 91 3.96 5.10 -10.79
C LEU A 91 3.42 6.26 -9.95
N ALA A 92 3.43 6.13 -8.62
CA ALA A 92 3.00 7.19 -7.71
C ALA A 92 3.83 8.48 -7.85
N ALA A 93 5.12 8.37 -8.19
CA ALA A 93 6.02 9.49 -8.39
C ALA A 93 5.93 10.13 -9.80
N GLY A 94 5.12 9.57 -10.70
CA GLY A 94 5.13 9.94 -12.12
C GLY A 94 6.53 9.81 -12.74
N ALA A 95 7.26 8.77 -12.35
CA ALA A 95 8.63 8.51 -12.74
C ALA A 95 8.71 7.34 -13.73
N PRO A 96 9.84 7.17 -14.45
CA PRO A 96 10.02 6.04 -15.35
C PRO A 96 9.82 4.69 -14.64
N GLU A 97 9.28 3.72 -15.38
CA GLU A 97 9.15 2.35 -14.90
C GLU A 97 10.52 1.73 -14.55
N PRO A 98 10.56 0.73 -13.64
CA PRO A 98 11.77 0.00 -13.33
C PRO A 98 12.45 -0.58 -14.57
N THR A 99 13.77 -0.42 -14.67
CA THR A 99 14.54 -0.96 -15.79
C THR A 99 14.73 -2.47 -15.64
N THR A 100 15.11 -3.16 -16.72
CA THR A 100 15.45 -4.60 -16.67
C THR A 100 16.53 -4.90 -15.62
N ASP A 101 17.51 -4.01 -15.45
CA ASP A 101 18.55 -4.17 -14.44
C ASP A 101 18.01 -4.02 -13.00
N ASP A 102 17.02 -3.14 -12.77
CA ASP A 102 16.34 -3.05 -11.48
C ASP A 102 15.67 -4.39 -11.12
N TRP A 103 14.96 -4.99 -12.08
CA TRP A 103 14.30 -6.29 -11.92
C TRP A 103 15.30 -7.41 -11.60
N HIS A 104 16.43 -7.45 -12.32
CA HIS A 104 17.50 -8.42 -12.06
C HIS A 104 18.09 -8.28 -10.66
N ARG A 105 18.32 -7.05 -10.18
CA ARG A 105 18.82 -6.80 -8.81
C ARG A 105 17.83 -7.23 -7.72
N LEU A 106 16.54 -7.16 -8.03
CA LEU A 106 15.48 -7.61 -7.15
C LEU A 106 15.26 -9.13 -7.20
N GLY A 107 15.86 -9.82 -8.16
CA GLY A 107 15.69 -11.27 -8.35
C GLY A 107 14.29 -11.66 -8.82
N VAL A 108 13.58 -10.75 -9.50
CA VAL A 108 12.21 -10.96 -9.99
C VAL A 108 12.17 -10.67 -11.47
N GLU A 109 11.44 -11.49 -12.24
CA GLU A 109 11.23 -11.24 -13.67
C GLU A 109 10.54 -9.88 -13.90
N PRO A 110 10.85 -9.15 -14.99
CA PRO A 110 10.12 -7.95 -15.36
C PRO A 110 8.63 -8.20 -15.60
N ALA A 111 7.77 -7.31 -15.10
CA ALA A 111 6.35 -7.26 -15.48
C ALA A 111 5.85 -5.82 -15.57
N PRO A 112 4.93 -5.53 -16.51
CA PRO A 112 4.31 -4.22 -16.60
C PRO A 112 3.33 -3.99 -15.45
N ALA A 113 3.10 -2.72 -15.11
CA ALA A 113 2.01 -2.33 -14.23
C ALA A 113 0.65 -2.59 -14.93
N VAL A 114 -0.34 -3.05 -14.16
CA VAL A 114 -1.71 -3.34 -14.63
C VAL A 114 -2.68 -2.19 -14.36
N THR A 115 -2.21 -1.15 -13.69
CA THR A 115 -2.95 0.07 -13.37
C THR A 115 -2.07 1.27 -13.71
N ASP A 116 -2.70 2.38 -14.08
CA ASP A 116 -2.09 3.68 -14.36
C ASP A 116 -2.48 4.74 -13.30
N ASP A 117 -3.15 4.35 -12.22
CA ASP A 117 -3.65 5.28 -11.20
C ASP A 117 -2.58 5.56 -10.13
N PRO A 118 -2.05 6.81 -10.06
CA PRO A 118 -1.00 7.15 -9.11
C PRO A 118 -1.46 7.18 -7.65
N GLU A 119 -2.75 7.43 -7.38
CA GLU A 119 -3.28 7.41 -6.02
C GLU A 119 -3.41 5.97 -5.52
N PHE A 120 -3.86 5.05 -6.39
CA PHE A 120 -3.84 3.61 -6.10
C PHE A 120 -2.41 3.14 -5.78
N ALA A 121 -1.47 3.43 -6.69
CA ALA A 121 -0.08 3.03 -6.55
C ALA A 121 0.57 3.63 -5.29
N TYR A 122 0.24 4.88 -4.93
CA TYR A 122 0.74 5.47 -3.69
C TYR A 122 0.27 4.71 -2.45
N GLY A 123 -1.00 4.27 -2.43
CA GLY A 123 -1.54 3.43 -1.36
C GLY A 123 -0.84 2.07 -1.25
N VAL A 124 -0.59 1.42 -2.39
CA VAL A 124 0.17 0.16 -2.47
C VAL A 124 1.60 0.37 -1.96
N TRP A 125 2.32 1.34 -2.52
CA TRP A 125 3.71 1.65 -2.16
C TRP A 125 3.85 1.92 -0.66
N ARG A 126 3.02 2.79 -0.10
CA ARG A 126 3.07 3.10 1.34
C ARG A 126 2.91 1.85 2.20
N THR A 127 1.99 0.97 1.82
CA THR A 127 1.71 -0.24 2.56
C THR A 127 2.87 -1.22 2.48
N LEU A 128 3.40 -1.46 1.28
CA LEU A 128 4.54 -2.37 1.11
C LEU A 128 5.82 -1.81 1.74
N ALA A 129 6.07 -0.50 1.62
CA ALA A 129 7.20 0.15 2.28
C ALA A 129 7.11 0.06 3.81
N TRP A 130 5.90 0.16 4.38
CA TRP A 130 5.68 -0.06 5.81
C TRP A 130 5.90 -1.53 6.21
N LEU A 131 5.35 -2.49 5.46
CA LEU A 131 5.53 -3.92 5.71
C LEU A 131 7.01 -4.34 5.59
N LEU A 132 7.76 -3.75 4.67
CA LEU A 132 9.20 -3.97 4.47
C LEU A 132 10.08 -3.21 5.48
N GLY A 133 9.50 -2.38 6.35
CA GLY A 133 10.24 -1.54 7.31
C GLY A 133 11.03 -0.38 6.69
N VAL A 134 10.78 -0.03 5.42
CA VAL A 134 11.32 1.17 4.77
C VAL A 134 10.66 2.43 5.32
N ARG A 135 9.41 2.31 5.79
CA ARG A 135 8.66 3.37 6.44
C ARG A 135 8.12 2.90 7.78
N GLU A 136 8.13 3.79 8.77
CA GLU A 136 7.62 3.50 10.11
C GLU A 136 6.15 3.92 10.27
N ASP A 137 5.66 4.81 9.40
CA ASP A 137 4.35 5.43 9.56
C ASP A 137 3.21 4.56 9.00
N PHE A 138 2.16 4.39 9.83
CA PHE A 138 0.98 3.59 9.50
C PHE A 138 0.39 3.98 8.13
N PRO A 139 0.12 3.04 7.22
CA PRO A 139 -0.09 3.34 5.80
C PRO A 139 -1.40 4.07 5.50
N ILE A 140 -2.37 4.03 6.43
CA ILE A 140 -3.65 4.74 6.32
C ILE A 140 -3.53 6.11 6.99
N TYR A 141 -3.57 7.17 6.18
CA TYR A 141 -3.57 8.55 6.69
C TYR A 141 -4.87 8.86 7.43
N THR A 142 -4.75 9.05 8.74
CA THR A 142 -5.82 9.54 9.61
C THR A 142 -5.80 11.07 9.75
N SER A 143 -5.13 11.80 8.85
CA SER A 143 -4.86 13.25 8.99
C SER A 143 -6.13 14.11 9.17
N TRP A 144 -7.28 13.69 8.65
CA TRP A 144 -8.55 14.35 8.94
C TRP A 144 -8.99 14.22 10.42
N HIS A 145 -8.63 13.13 11.11
CA HIS A 145 -8.90 12.96 12.55
C HIS A 145 -8.08 13.93 13.40
N ARG A 146 -6.83 14.20 12.99
CA ARG A 146 -5.95 15.16 13.67
C ARG A 146 -6.40 16.61 13.41
N ALA A 147 -6.83 16.91 12.19
CA ALA A 147 -7.41 18.22 11.84
C ALA A 147 -8.79 18.45 12.48
N ALA A 148 -9.56 17.39 12.76
CA ALA A 148 -10.88 17.46 13.39
C ALA A 148 -10.88 17.36 14.93
N GLY A 149 -9.71 17.26 15.58
CA GLY A 149 -9.59 17.25 17.04
C GLY A 149 -10.22 16.04 17.76
N ILE A 150 -10.35 14.89 17.07
CA ILE A 150 -11.05 13.72 17.63
C ILE A 150 -10.05 12.83 18.38
N ARG A 151 -10.32 12.54 19.66
CA ARG A 151 -9.48 11.70 20.54
C ARG A 151 -9.30 10.29 19.97
N HIS A 152 -8.14 9.69 20.30
CA HIS A 152 -7.63 8.42 19.78
C HIS A 152 -8.50 7.17 19.99
N ASP A 153 -9.61 7.24 20.72
CA ASP A 153 -10.53 6.10 20.86
C ASP A 153 -11.57 6.07 19.74
N ARG A 154 -11.14 5.52 18.60
CA ARG A 154 -11.98 4.90 17.56
C ARG A 154 -12.97 5.80 16.77
N PRO A 155 -12.51 6.90 16.14
CA PRO A 155 -13.34 7.74 15.26
C PRO A 155 -13.64 7.17 13.86
N HIS A 156 -13.00 6.06 13.45
CA HIS A 156 -13.32 5.35 12.20
C HIS A 156 -14.76 4.77 12.17
N LEU A 157 -15.47 4.85 13.30
CA LEU A 157 -16.82 4.34 13.50
C LEU A 157 -17.93 5.38 13.21
N TYR A 158 -17.60 6.67 13.04
CA TYR A 158 -18.60 7.73 12.95
C TYR A 158 -18.30 8.79 11.87
N GLY A 159 -18.07 8.36 10.64
CA GLY A 159 -18.00 9.27 9.48
C GLY A 159 -19.37 9.42 8.80
N ARG A 160 -20.02 10.58 8.95
CA ARG A 160 -21.26 10.93 8.22
C ARG A 160 -21.00 10.91 6.70
N ARG A 161 -21.97 10.41 5.92
CA ARG A 161 -22.00 10.41 4.43
C ARG A 161 -21.51 11.78 3.90
N ARG A 162 -20.37 11.80 3.21
CA ARG A 162 -19.69 13.01 2.74
C ARG A 162 -20.49 13.70 1.61
N SER A 163 -20.73 14.99 1.77
CA SER A 163 -21.13 15.87 0.68
C SER A 163 -19.89 16.18 -0.17
N THR A 164 -19.81 15.61 -1.37
CA THR A 164 -18.74 15.87 -2.35
C THR A 164 -18.81 17.26 -2.99
N SER A 165 -19.77 18.11 -2.57
CA SER A 165 -20.03 19.40 -3.21
C SER A 165 -19.34 20.61 -2.55
N ASP A 166 -18.59 20.41 -1.47
CA ASP A 166 -17.92 21.52 -0.77
C ASP A 166 -16.60 21.91 -1.47
N ALA A 167 -16.45 23.18 -1.83
CA ALA A 167 -15.24 23.69 -2.47
C ALA A 167 -14.01 23.52 -1.58
N ALA A 168 -14.15 23.70 -0.26
CA ALA A 168 -13.07 23.51 0.69
C ALA A 168 -12.59 22.05 0.73
N TRP A 169 -13.52 21.09 0.58
CA TRP A 169 -13.19 19.67 0.53
C TRP A 169 -12.37 19.32 -0.71
N ARG A 170 -12.76 19.81 -1.88
CA ARG A 170 -12.00 19.58 -3.13
C ARG A 170 -10.60 20.16 -3.05
N THR A 171 -10.43 21.34 -2.45
CA THR A 171 -9.11 21.94 -2.23
C THR A 171 -8.26 21.10 -1.28
N ALA A 172 -8.83 20.62 -0.17
CA ALA A 172 -8.12 19.76 0.76
C ALA A 172 -7.72 18.41 0.13
N GLU A 173 -8.60 17.84 -0.69
CA GLU A 173 -8.33 16.60 -1.43
C GLU A 173 -7.22 16.81 -2.47
N GLN A 174 -7.25 17.89 -3.23
CA GLN A 174 -6.18 18.22 -4.18
C GLN A 174 -4.84 18.41 -3.45
N ALA A 175 -4.80 19.18 -2.36
CA ALA A 175 -3.60 19.36 -1.56
C ALA A 175 -3.05 18.03 -1.01
N ALA A 176 -3.94 17.10 -0.64
CA ALA A 176 -3.54 15.76 -0.18
C ALA A 176 -2.98 14.88 -1.31
N ARG A 177 -3.41 15.08 -2.55
CA ARG A 177 -2.84 14.42 -3.75
C ARG A 177 -1.48 15.01 -4.09
N ASP A 178 -1.37 16.33 -4.12
CA ASP A 178 -0.11 17.04 -4.39
C ASP A 178 0.96 16.65 -3.36
N GLN A 179 0.59 16.57 -2.08
CA GLN A 179 1.49 16.14 -1.02
C GLN A 179 1.93 14.68 -1.17
N ALA A 180 1.03 13.78 -1.60
CA ALA A 180 1.35 12.38 -1.83
C ALA A 180 2.31 12.21 -3.01
N GLN A 181 2.05 12.91 -4.12
CA GLN A 181 2.94 12.91 -5.28
C GLN A 181 4.32 13.47 -4.95
N ALA A 182 4.39 14.58 -4.20
CA ALA A 182 5.66 15.16 -3.76
C ALA A 182 6.44 14.22 -2.81
N ASP A 183 5.74 13.51 -1.92
CA ASP A 183 6.35 12.49 -1.05
C ASP A 183 6.89 11.31 -1.87
N ALA A 184 6.08 10.74 -2.76
CA ALA A 184 6.49 9.66 -3.65
C ALA A 184 7.71 10.06 -4.48
N ARG A 185 7.71 11.27 -5.07
CA ARG A 185 8.81 11.78 -5.86
C ARG A 185 10.11 11.86 -5.06
N ARG A 186 10.05 12.41 -3.84
CA ARG A 186 11.21 12.51 -2.95
C ARG A 186 11.81 11.14 -2.63
N TYR A 187 10.97 10.15 -2.33
CA TYR A 187 11.43 8.79 -2.06
C TYR A 187 12.00 8.12 -3.30
N TRP A 188 11.35 8.30 -4.46
CA TRP A 188 11.86 7.76 -5.72
C TRP A 188 13.25 8.32 -6.05
N GLU A 189 13.44 9.63 -5.95
CA GLU A 189 14.74 10.28 -6.18
C GLU A 189 15.81 9.72 -5.23
N HIS A 190 15.47 9.55 -3.95
CA HIS A 190 16.37 8.97 -2.97
C HIS A 190 16.76 7.52 -3.31
N VAL A 191 15.77 6.66 -3.55
CA VAL A 191 16.00 5.23 -3.86
C VAL A 191 16.77 5.10 -5.17
N ARG A 192 16.43 5.90 -6.18
CA ARG A 192 17.10 5.85 -7.49
C ARG A 192 18.55 6.27 -7.40
N ALA A 193 18.85 7.39 -6.74
CA ALA A 193 20.24 7.81 -6.53
C ALA A 193 21.09 6.73 -5.84
N ARG A 194 20.52 5.98 -4.90
CA ARG A 194 21.22 4.87 -4.24
C ARG A 194 21.38 3.65 -5.15
N ALA A 195 20.34 3.28 -5.88
CA ALA A 195 20.40 2.15 -6.81
C ALA A 195 21.49 2.39 -7.88
N ASP A 196 21.52 3.60 -8.45
CA ASP A 196 22.50 3.97 -9.47
C ASP A 196 23.93 4.04 -8.90
N ALA A 197 24.11 4.44 -7.64
CA ALA A 197 25.42 4.43 -6.98
C ALA A 197 25.96 3.03 -6.67
N THR A 198 25.10 2.01 -6.70
CA THR A 198 25.46 0.59 -6.51
C THR A 198 25.51 -0.20 -7.82
N ALA A 199 25.38 0.49 -8.95
CA ALA A 199 25.52 -0.07 -10.30
C ALA A 199 26.98 -0.24 -10.71
#